data_AF-A0A368F3A2-F1
#
_entry.id   AF-A0A368F3A2-F1
#
_cell.length_a   1.000
_cell.length_b   1.000
_cell.length_c   1.000
_cell.angle_alpha   90.00
_cell.angle_beta   90.00
_cell.angle_gamma   90.00
#
_symmetry.space_group_name_H-M   'P 1'
#
loop_
_entity.id
_entity.type
_entity.pdbx_description
1 polymer ?
#
loop_
_entity_poly.entity_id
_entity_poly.type
_entity_poly.pdbx_seq_one_letter_code
_entity_poly.pdbx_strand_id
1 'polypeptide(L)'
;MSARNAMAAMLDELMGPKRNVELGKDTKVTFDDPDICKYYIVGFCPHDMFVNTKADLGACPRVHDDNLRLEYPKSDKFEKLGFEREFLKFLSRLDEDNQRRIRKNLEKLKANEENGQVIIRN
;
A
#
# COMPACT_ATOMS: atom_id res chain seq x y z
N MET A 1 -15.89 12.03 -7.71
CA MET A 1 -16.36 11.28 -6.52
C MET A 1 -17.83 11.64 -6.29
N SER A 2 -18.76 10.71 -6.53
CA SER A 2 -20.19 10.96 -6.30
C SER A 2 -20.48 10.93 -4.80
N ALA A 3 -21.40 11.77 -4.31
CA ALA A 3 -21.82 11.82 -2.90
C ALA A 3 -22.22 10.45 -2.34
N ARG A 4 -22.74 9.53 -3.19
CA ARG A 4 -23.04 8.14 -2.80
C ARG A 4 -21.83 7.34 -2.35
N ASN A 5 -20.67 7.53 -2.99
CA ASN A 5 -19.46 6.79 -2.66
C ASN A 5 -18.86 7.26 -1.33
N ALA A 6 -18.97 8.56 -1.03
CA ALA A 6 -18.55 9.11 0.25
C ALA A 6 -19.42 8.59 1.41
N MET A 7 -20.74 8.51 1.21
CA MET A 7 -21.64 7.94 2.22
C MET A 7 -21.45 6.43 2.39
N ALA A 8 -21.18 5.69 1.31
CA ALA A 8 -20.87 4.26 1.40
C ALA A 8 -19.60 4.01 2.22
N ALA A 9 -18.53 4.77 1.96
CA ALA A 9 -17.28 4.67 2.72
C ALA A 9 -17.49 4.96 4.22
N MET A 10 -18.24 6.01 4.55
CA MET A 10 -18.57 6.35 5.94
C MET A 10 -19.40 5.25 6.64
N LEU A 11 -20.31 4.60 5.89
CA LEU A 11 -21.10 3.49 6.43
C LEU A 11 -20.27 2.21 6.59
N ASP A 12 -19.29 1.97 5.74
CA ASP A 12 -18.37 0.83 5.85
C ASP A 12 -17.40 1.00 7.02
N GLU A 13 -16.98 2.23 7.33
CA GLU A 13 -16.27 2.56 8.57
C GLU A 13 -17.12 2.30 9.84
N LEU A 14 -18.43 2.56 9.76
CA LEU A 14 -19.34 2.43 10.92
C LEU A 14 -19.85 1.00 11.14
N MET A 15 -20.10 0.25 10.06
CA MET A 15 -20.79 -1.06 10.09
C MET A 15 -19.91 -2.24 9.67
N GLY A 16 -18.68 -1.97 9.23
CA GLY A 16 -17.72 -2.96 8.78
C GLY A 16 -17.88 -3.39 7.31
N PRO A 17 -16.80 -3.86 6.65
CA PRO A 17 -16.78 -4.17 5.22
C PRO A 17 -17.76 -5.26 4.76
N LYS A 18 -18.25 -6.11 5.68
CA LYS A 18 -19.18 -7.22 5.40
C LYS A 18 -20.65 -6.89 5.71
N ARG A 19 -21.04 -5.61 5.71
CA ARG A 19 -22.44 -5.14 5.88
C ARG A 19 -23.44 -5.79 4.92
N ASN A 20 -23.02 -6.07 3.69
CA ASN A 20 -23.90 -6.57 2.62
C ASN A 20 -23.98 -8.11 2.53
N VAL A 21 -23.48 -8.86 3.52
CA VAL A 21 -23.60 -10.33 3.49
C VAL A 21 -25.00 -10.77 3.90
N GLU A 22 -25.52 -11.81 3.23
CA GLU A 22 -26.81 -12.42 3.57
C GLU A 22 -26.82 -12.90 5.03
N LEU A 23 -27.91 -12.61 5.77
CA LEU A 23 -28.12 -13.10 7.13
C LEU A 23 -27.97 -14.64 7.14
N GLY A 24 -26.96 -15.14 7.84
CA GLY A 24 -26.71 -16.58 8.02
C GLY A 24 -25.42 -17.11 7.40
N LYS A 25 -24.66 -16.31 6.63
CA LYS A 25 -23.27 -16.65 6.25
C LYS A 25 -22.30 -16.17 7.33
N ASP A 26 -21.30 -16.99 7.64
CA ASP A 26 -20.21 -16.64 8.57
C ASP A 26 -19.58 -15.31 8.14
N THR A 27 -19.82 -14.26 8.93
CA THR A 27 -19.26 -12.92 8.76
C THR A 27 -17.79 -12.83 9.14
N LYS A 28 -17.19 -13.95 9.59
CA LYS A 28 -15.80 -14.00 10.05
C LYS A 28 -14.86 -13.80 8.87
N VAL A 29 -14.26 -12.62 8.80
CA VAL A 29 -13.13 -12.35 7.92
C VAL A 29 -11.95 -13.17 8.41
N THR A 30 -11.26 -13.86 7.51
CA THR A 30 -10.08 -14.67 7.85
C THR A 30 -8.87 -14.14 7.11
N PHE A 31 -7.67 -14.46 7.61
CA PHE A 31 -6.42 -14.05 6.98
C PHE A 31 -6.25 -14.58 5.56
N ASP A 32 -7.00 -15.60 5.16
CA ASP A 32 -6.87 -16.28 3.87
C ASP A 32 -7.76 -15.64 2.79
N ASP A 33 -8.71 -14.78 3.18
CA ASP A 33 -9.66 -14.11 2.27
C ASP A 33 -8.92 -13.27 1.19
N PRO A 34 -9.15 -13.50 -0.11
CA PRO A 34 -8.44 -12.80 -1.20
C PRO A 34 -8.68 -11.30 -1.21
N ASP A 35 -9.80 -10.85 -0.66
CA ASP A 35 -10.16 -9.43 -0.60
C ASP A 35 -9.35 -8.66 0.45
N ILE A 36 -8.70 -9.37 1.38
CA ILE A 36 -7.90 -8.74 2.45
C ILE A 36 -6.49 -8.41 1.96
N CYS A 37 -6.03 -7.20 2.32
CA CYS A 37 -4.69 -6.74 2.01
C CYS A 37 -3.65 -7.47 2.85
N LYS A 38 -2.98 -8.44 2.24
CA LYS A 38 -1.91 -9.21 2.90
C LYS A 38 -0.76 -8.31 3.37
N TYR A 39 -0.44 -7.25 2.62
CA TYR A 39 0.61 -6.30 3.00
C TYR A 39 0.24 -5.52 4.26
N TYR A 40 -1.03 -5.13 4.39
CA TYR A 40 -1.53 -4.41 5.55
C TYR A 40 -1.47 -5.25 6.83
N ILE A 41 -1.90 -6.52 6.77
CA ILE A 41 -1.88 -7.42 7.93
C ILE A 41 -0.46 -7.86 8.33
N VAL A 42 0.46 -7.95 7.37
CA VAL A 42 1.87 -8.28 7.64
C VAL A 42 2.59 -7.11 8.30
N GLY A 43 2.34 -5.88 7.85
CA GLY A 43 3.09 -4.73 8.35
C GLY A 43 2.45 -3.41 7.99
N PHE A 44 2.39 -3.04 6.71
CA PHE A 44 1.71 -1.82 6.26
C PHE A 44 1.39 -1.94 4.78
N CYS A 45 0.40 -1.19 4.31
CA CYS A 45 0.11 -1.11 2.88
C CYS A 45 0.87 0.06 2.23
N PRO A 46 1.72 -0.17 1.22
CA PRO A 46 2.41 0.90 0.53
C PRO A 46 1.47 1.88 -0.20
N HIS A 47 0.26 1.47 -0.55
CA HIS A 47 -0.76 2.37 -1.13
C HIS A 47 -1.10 3.51 -0.16
N ASP A 48 -1.26 3.22 1.13
CA ASP A 48 -1.59 4.23 2.15
C ASP A 48 -0.38 5.13 2.48
N MET A 49 0.83 4.57 2.41
CA MET A 49 2.05 5.30 2.74
C MET A 49 2.45 6.33 1.68
N PHE A 50 2.09 6.10 0.41
CA PHE A 50 2.51 6.96 -0.71
C PHE A 50 1.41 7.88 -1.24
N VAL A 51 0.26 7.96 -0.56
CA VAL A 51 -0.83 8.89 -0.94
C VAL A 51 -0.30 10.33 -0.98
N ASN A 52 -0.68 11.07 -2.02
CA ASN A 52 -0.24 12.47 -2.24
C ASN A 52 1.28 12.64 -2.46
N THR A 53 2.01 11.58 -2.80
CA THR A 53 3.43 11.66 -3.16
C THR A 53 3.63 11.50 -4.66
N LYS A 54 4.84 11.80 -5.17
CA LYS A 54 5.21 11.50 -6.56
C LYS A 54 5.27 9.99 -6.88
N ALA A 55 5.17 9.14 -5.86
CA ALA A 55 5.16 7.69 -5.97
C ALA A 55 3.78 7.08 -5.62
N ASP A 56 2.72 7.89 -5.66
CA ASP A 56 1.35 7.44 -5.36
C ASP A 56 0.96 6.21 -6.20
N LEU A 57 0.51 5.18 -5.50
CA LEU A 57 0.10 3.89 -6.07
C LEU A 57 -1.43 3.82 -6.29
N GLY A 58 -2.16 4.88 -5.96
CA GLY A 58 -3.62 4.93 -5.92
C GLY A 58 -4.19 4.25 -4.68
N ALA A 59 -5.51 4.30 -4.53
CA ALA A 59 -6.23 3.63 -3.45
C ALA A 59 -5.97 2.11 -3.46
N CYS A 60 -5.82 1.50 -2.28
CA CYS A 60 -5.65 0.06 -2.20
C CYS A 60 -6.90 -0.65 -2.73
N PRO A 61 -6.77 -1.66 -3.63
CA PRO A 61 -7.92 -2.42 -4.12
C PRO A 61 -8.42 -3.47 -3.13
N ARG A 62 -7.76 -3.63 -1.97
CA ARG A 62 -8.04 -4.66 -0.97
C ARG A 62 -8.46 -4.01 0.35
N VAL A 63 -9.14 -4.78 1.18
CA VAL A 63 -9.65 -4.35 2.48
C VAL A 63 -8.54 -4.32 3.52
N HIS A 64 -8.45 -3.21 4.25
CA HIS A 64 -7.56 -3.02 5.39
C HIS A 64 -8.38 -3.22 6.67
N ASP A 65 -8.06 -4.25 7.45
CA ASP A 65 -8.72 -4.57 8.71
C ASP A 65 -7.69 -4.57 9.84
N ASP A 66 -7.86 -3.66 10.79
CA ASP A 66 -6.96 -3.47 11.93
C ASP A 66 -6.99 -4.65 12.90
N ASN A 67 -8.13 -5.32 13.04
CA ASN A 67 -8.23 -6.49 13.92
C ASN A 67 -7.37 -7.62 13.37
N LEU A 68 -7.46 -7.88 12.06
CA LEU A 68 -6.64 -8.92 11.42
C LEU A 68 -5.15 -8.57 11.46
N ARG A 69 -4.80 -7.30 11.34
CA ARG A 69 -3.41 -6.84 11.48
C ARG A 69 -2.85 -7.08 12.88
N LEU A 70 -3.67 -6.95 13.92
CA LEU A 70 -3.27 -7.22 15.31
C LEU A 70 -3.25 -8.71 15.65
N GLU A 71 -4.11 -9.50 15.02
CA GLU A 71 -4.24 -10.95 15.26
C GLU A 71 -3.22 -11.77 14.47
N TYR A 72 -2.90 -11.38 13.24
CA TYR A 72 -2.02 -12.15 12.34
C TYR A 72 -0.64 -12.46 12.97
N PRO A 73 0.09 -11.51 13.58
CA PRO A 73 1.39 -11.78 14.20
C PRO A 73 1.31 -12.69 15.44
N LYS A 74 0.13 -12.82 16.05
CA LYS A 74 -0.12 -13.70 17.21
C LYS A 74 -0.59 -15.09 16.80
N SER A 75 -0.89 -15.30 15.52
CA SER A 75 -1.45 -16.54 15.02
C SER A 75 -0.37 -17.55 14.67
N ASP A 76 -0.70 -18.84 14.76
CA ASP A 76 0.20 -19.93 14.33
C ASP A 76 0.50 -19.93 12.83
N LYS A 77 -0.19 -19.08 12.05
CA LYS A 77 -0.07 -18.94 10.61
C LYS A 77 0.99 -17.91 10.19
N PHE A 78 1.49 -17.11 11.13
CA PHE A 78 2.56 -16.14 10.88
C PHE A 78 3.78 -16.82 10.24
N GLU A 79 4.35 -16.21 9.20
CA GLU A 79 5.46 -16.74 8.37
C GLU A 79 5.22 -18.05 7.60
N LYS A 80 4.12 -18.77 7.85
CA LYS A 80 3.83 -20.06 7.19
C LYS A 80 3.06 -19.90 5.88
N LEU A 81 2.26 -18.85 5.76
CA LEU A 81 1.46 -18.58 4.56
C LEU A 81 2.25 -17.89 3.44
N GLY A 82 3.44 -17.37 3.74
CA GLY A 82 4.31 -16.72 2.76
C GLY A 82 3.95 -15.27 2.44
N PHE A 83 3.02 -14.66 3.18
CA PHE A 83 2.61 -13.26 2.99
C PHE A 83 3.78 -12.29 3.19
N GLU A 84 4.67 -12.58 4.14
CA GLU A 84 5.88 -11.82 4.44
C GLU A 84 6.85 -11.87 3.27
N ARG A 85 6.99 -13.04 2.63
CA ARG A 85 7.87 -13.22 1.48
C ARG A 85 7.35 -12.46 0.26
N GLU A 86 6.04 -12.48 0.03
CA GLU A 86 5.42 -11.67 -1.03
C GLU A 86 5.56 -10.17 -0.75
N PHE A 87 5.35 -9.77 0.50
CA PHE A 87 5.50 -8.39 0.92
C PHE A 87 6.94 -7.91 0.74
N LEU A 88 7.93 -8.69 1.15
CA LEU A 88 9.34 -8.35 0.99
C LEU A 88 9.74 -8.26 -0.48
N LYS A 89 9.27 -9.17 -1.34
CA LYS A 89 9.49 -9.07 -2.80
C LYS A 89 8.90 -7.78 -3.37
N PHE A 90 7.71 -7.39 -2.92
CA PHE A 90 7.08 -6.14 -3.35
C PHE A 90 7.86 -4.91 -2.87
N LEU A 91 8.31 -4.90 -1.61
CA LEU A 91 9.14 -3.83 -1.06
C LEU A 91 10.49 -3.71 -1.79
N SER A 92 11.17 -4.83 -2.08
CA SER A 92 12.42 -4.80 -2.85
C SER A 92 12.24 -4.19 -4.23
N ARG A 93 11.14 -4.53 -4.93
CA ARG A 93 10.82 -3.92 -6.22
C ARG A 93 10.59 -2.40 -6.10
N LEU A 94 9.84 -1.97 -5.09
CA LEU A 94 9.60 -0.54 -4.83
C LEU A 94 10.90 0.20 -4.51
N ASP A 95 11.79 -0.40 -3.72
CA ASP A 95 13.10 0.18 -3.44
C ASP A 95 13.93 0.33 -4.72
N GLU A 96 14.03 -0.72 -5.55
CA GLU A 96 14.76 -0.66 -6.82
C GLU A 96 14.24 0.44 -7.76
N ASP A 97 12.92 0.60 -7.85
CA ASP A 97 12.28 1.65 -8.65
C ASP A 97 12.60 3.05 -8.09
N ASN A 98 12.59 3.21 -6.78
CA ASN A 98 12.97 4.47 -6.12
C ASN A 98 14.45 4.79 -6.31
N GLN A 99 15.33 3.81 -6.12
CA GLN A 99 16.78 3.95 -6.38
C GLN A 99 17.06 4.34 -7.82
N ARG A 100 16.32 3.78 -8.79
CA ARG A 100 16.43 4.16 -10.21
C ARG A 100 16.00 5.61 -10.44
N ARG A 101 14.93 6.07 -9.80
CA ARG A 101 14.48 7.47 -9.88
C ARG A 101 15.51 8.42 -9.27
N ILE A 102 16.07 8.05 -8.12
CA ILE A 102 17.13 8.83 -7.45
C ILE A 102 18.34 9.00 -8.38
N ARG A 103 18.86 7.90 -8.94
CA ARG A 103 20.01 7.96 -9.88
C ARG A 103 19.75 8.89 -11.06
N LYS A 104 18.60 8.74 -11.74
CA LYS A 104 18.23 9.60 -12.87
C LYS A 104 18.12 11.07 -12.50
N ASN A 105 17.57 11.38 -11.31
CA ASN A 105 17.45 12.76 -10.87
C ASN A 105 18.82 13.34 -10.49
N LEU A 106 19.69 12.56 -9.86
CA LEU A 106 21.07 12.98 -9.56
C LEU A 106 21.89 13.24 -10.82
N GLU A 107 21.77 12.40 -11.85
CA GLU A 107 22.42 12.62 -13.15
C GLU A 107 21.95 13.92 -13.81
N LYS A 108 20.63 14.20 -13.77
CA LYS A 108 20.06 15.45 -14.28
C LYS A 108 20.56 16.68 -13.52
N LEU A 109 20.68 16.58 -12.19
CA LEU A 109 21.20 17.67 -11.35
C LEU A 109 22.65 17.98 -11.71
N LYS A 110 23.52 16.96 -11.82
CA LYS A 110 24.91 17.13 -12.22
C LYS A 110 25.06 17.76 -13.60
N ALA A 111 24.31 17.29 -14.59
CA ALA A 111 24.35 17.86 -15.94
C ALA A 111 23.91 19.33 -15.96
N ASN A 112 22.92 19.71 -15.15
CA ASN A 112 22.50 21.11 -15.03
C ASN A 112 23.54 21.99 -14.33
N GLU A 113 24.25 21.47 -13.32
CA GLU A 113 25.34 22.19 -12.64
C GLU A 113 26.53 22.45 -13.58
N GLU A 114 26.92 21.45 -14.38
CA GLU A 114 27.97 21.59 -15.40
C GLU A 114 27.59 22.64 -16.46
N ASN A 115 26.36 22.60 -16.97
CA ASN A 115 25.86 23.57 -17.94
C ASN A 115 25.75 24.99 -17.35
N GLY A 116 25.35 25.12 -16.08
CA GLY A 116 25.30 26.42 -15.39
C GLY A 116 26.68 27.03 -15.17
N GLN A 117 27.70 26.21 -14.85
CA GLN A 117 29.08 26.68 -14.73
C GLN A 117 29.69 27.13 -16.06
N VAL A 118 29.30 26.52 -17.19
CA VAL A 118 29.74 26.96 -18.53
C VAL A 118 29.15 28.33 -18.88
N ILE A 119 27.88 28.59 -18.53
CA ILE A 119 27.23 29.88 -18.82
C ILE A 119 27.85 31.03 -18.01
N ILE A 120 28.24 30.81 -16.75
CA ILE A 120 28.83 31.87 -15.89
C ILE A 120 30.29 32.18 -16.30
N ARG A 121 30.95 31.29 -17.04
CA ARG A 121 32.35 31.44 -17.44
C ARG A 121 32.56 32.10 -18.81
N ASN A 122 31.50 32.39 -19.56
CA ASN A 122 31.54 33.09 -20.86
C ASN A 122 31.14 34.55 -20.72
#